data_AF-A0A023AXF5-F1
#
_entry.id   AF-A0A023AXF5-F1
#
_cell.length_a   1.000
_cell.length_b   1.000
_cell.length_c   1.000
_cell.angle_alpha   90.00
_cell.angle_beta   90.00
_cell.angle_gamma   90.00
#
_symmetry.space_group_name_H-M   'P 1'
#
loop_
_entity.id
_entity.type
_entity.pdbx_description
1 polymer ?
#
loop_
_entity_poly.entity_id
_entity_poly.type
_entity_poly.pdbx_seq_one_letter_code
_entity_poly.pdbx_strand_id
1 'polypeptide(L)'
;MQAIGPVIAWAAGQQEIMKIDLSKAFHAIPIAEDQMNYYSFLGTDGTAYRYVRMPMGAMCAPKHFAVVMMKVLGQLHDIDKTHIEKNAPTDTVE
;
A
#
# COMPACT_ATOMS: atom_id res chain seq x y z
N MET A 1 -12.83 5.58 7.85
CA MET A 1 -12.76 4.26 8.51
C MET A 1 -12.91 3.21 7.42
N GLN A 2 -11.81 2.53 7.05
CA GLN A 2 -11.86 1.48 6.02
C GLN A 2 -12.69 0.30 6.54
N ALA A 3 -13.52 -0.31 5.67
CA ALA A 3 -14.38 -1.42 6.04
C ALA A 3 -13.53 -2.69 6.29
N ILE A 4 -13.26 -2.97 7.57
CA ILE A 4 -12.51 -4.17 7.99
C ILE A 4 -13.36 -5.44 7.85
N GLY A 5 -14.68 -5.34 8.05
CA GLY A 5 -15.61 -6.48 8.01
C GLY A 5 -15.53 -7.36 6.76
N PRO A 6 -15.59 -6.78 5.54
CA PRO A 6 -15.46 -7.55 4.30
C PRO A 6 -14.12 -8.29 4.16
N VAL A 7 -13.02 -7.69 4.62
CA VAL A 7 -11.68 -8.30 4.54
C VAL A 7 -11.59 -9.52 5.47
N ILE A 8 -12.13 -9.41 6.69
CA ILE A 8 -12.16 -10.52 7.65
C ILE A 8 -13.03 -11.67 7.13
N ALA A 9 -14.22 -11.35 6.62
CA ALA A 9 -15.13 -12.35 6.06
C ALA A 9 -14.49 -13.12 4.89
N TRP A 10 -13.83 -12.41 3.97
CA TRP A 10 -13.09 -13.02 2.87
C TRP A 10 -11.95 -13.92 3.36
N ALA A 11 -11.16 -13.44 4.33
CA ALA A 11 -10.03 -14.18 4.88
C ALA A 11 -10.46 -15.47 5.59
N ALA A 12 -11.57 -15.44 6.33
CA ALA A 12 -12.11 -16.61 7.01
C ALA A 12 -12.52 -17.75 6.06
N GLY A 13 -12.79 -17.43 4.78
CA GLY A 13 -13.15 -18.40 3.75
C GLY A 13 -11.96 -19.01 3.00
N GLN A 14 -10.72 -18.57 3.24
CA GLN A 14 -9.54 -19.07 2.52
C GLN A 14 -8.93 -20.27 3.24
N GLN A 15 -8.55 -21.31 2.50
CA GLN A 15 -7.82 -22.47 3.05
C GLN A 15 -6.38 -22.10 3.44
N GLU A 16 -5.75 -21.24 2.66
CA GLU A 16 -4.38 -20.78 2.86
C GLU A 16 -4.28 -19.28 2.59
N ILE A 17 -3.55 -18.57 3.44
CA ILE A 17 -3.29 -17.14 3.29
C ILE A 17 -1.79 -16.92 3.39
N MET A 18 -1.22 -16.33 2.34
CA MET A 18 0.17 -15.89 2.36
C MET A 18 0.26 -14.41 2.68
N LYS A 19 1.10 -14.06 3.66
CA LYS A 19 1.45 -12.69 3.98
C LYS A 19 2.80 -12.35 3.36
N ILE A 20 2.83 -11.30 2.54
CA ILE A 20 4.06 -10.75 1.98
C ILE A 20 4.36 -9.43 2.71
N ASP A 21 5.59 -9.28 3.21
CA ASP A 21 6.05 -8.01 3.76
C ASP A 21 6.49 -7.07 2.63
N LEU A 22 5.69 -6.03 2.40
CA LEU A 22 5.93 -5.01 1.38
C LEU A 22 6.56 -3.74 1.94
N SER A 23 7.05 -3.75 3.19
CA SER A 23 7.60 -2.55 3.83
C SER A 23 8.79 -1.97 3.05
N LYS A 24 9.63 -2.81 2.43
CA LYS A 24 10.74 -2.30 1.60
C LYS A 24 10.28 -1.62 0.31
N ALA A 25 9.08 -1.91 -0.18
CA ALA A 25 8.57 -1.33 -1.41
C ALA A 25 8.22 0.17 -1.26
N PHE A 26 8.07 0.69 -0.04
CA PHE A 26 7.98 2.14 0.19
C PHE A 26 9.20 2.88 -0.38
N HIS A 27 10.40 2.30 -0.26
CA HIS A 27 11.64 2.92 -0.75
C HIS A 27 11.74 2.97 -2.30
N ALA A 28 10.84 2.32 -3.03
CA ALA A 28 10.75 2.50 -4.48
C ALA A 28 10.06 3.82 -4.86
N ILE A 29 9.24 4.39 -3.97
CA ILE A 29 8.42 5.57 -4.27
C ILE A 29 9.25 6.84 -4.05
N PRO A 30 9.44 7.69 -5.09
CA PRO A 30 10.12 8.97 -4.94
C PRO A 30 9.29 9.95 -4.09
N ILE A 31 9.97 10.75 -3.27
CA ILE A 31 9.37 11.92 -2.62
C ILE A 31 9.51 13.12 -3.57
N ALA A 32 8.47 13.96 -3.66
CA ALA A 32 8.53 15.19 -4.43
C ALA A 32 9.61 16.14 -3.84
N GLU A 33 10.38 16.80 -4.70
CA GLU A 33 11.56 17.58 -4.28
C GLU A 33 11.23 18.67 -3.24
N ASP A 34 10.08 19.32 -3.40
CA ASP A 34 9.55 20.35 -2.50
C ASP A 34 9.15 19.79 -1.13
N GLN A 35 8.94 18.48 -1.01
CA GLN A 35 8.54 17.80 0.23
C GLN A 35 9.68 17.10 0.96
N MET A 36 10.85 16.90 0.32
CA MET A 36 11.96 16.13 0.91
C MET A 36 12.47 16.70 2.24
N ASN A 37 12.39 18.02 2.41
CA ASN A 37 12.86 18.69 3.63
C ASN A 37 11.97 18.37 4.85
N TYR A 38 10.71 17.97 4.67
CA TYR A 38 9.85 17.51 5.77
C TYR A 38 10.23 16.11 6.26
N TYR A 39 11.11 15.41 5.55
CA TYR A 39 11.62 14.09 5.90
C TYR A 39 13.11 14.14 6.27
N SER A 40 13.56 15.25 6.86
CA SER A 40 14.91 15.36 7.41
C SER A 40 15.04 14.66 8.76
N PHE A 41 16.20 14.06 9.02
CA PHE A 41 16.56 13.48 10.31
C PHE A 41 18.05 13.71 10.60
N LEU A 42 18.43 13.60 11.86
CA LEU A 42 19.83 13.70 12.28
C LEU A 42 20.44 12.31 12.45
N GLY A 43 21.64 12.13 11.93
CA GLY A 43 22.50 11.00 12.27
C GLY A 43 23.00 11.11 13.71
N THR A 44 23.58 10.01 14.21
CA THR A 44 24.14 9.97 15.57
C THR A 44 25.33 10.91 15.76
N ASP A 45 25.96 11.31 14.66
CA ASP A 45 27.06 12.28 14.56
C ASP A 45 26.58 13.74 14.42
N GLY A 46 25.26 13.97 14.38
CA GLY A 46 24.68 15.29 14.13
C GLY A 46 24.61 15.67 12.65
N THR A 47 25.04 14.81 11.73
CA THR A 47 24.91 15.05 10.29
C THR A 47 23.44 15.03 9.88
N ALA A 48 22.98 16.03 9.14
CA ALA A 48 21.62 16.10 8.65
C ALA A 48 21.44 15.29 7.37
N TYR A 49 20.46 14.39 7.38
CA TYR A 49 20.05 13.59 6.23
C TYR A 49 18.60 13.91 5.89
N ARG A 50 18.20 13.58 4.66
CA ARG A 50 16.79 13.62 4.25
C ARG A 50 16.46 12.42 3.38
N TYR A 51 15.24 11.93 3.51
CA TYR A 51 14.75 10.89 2.62
C TYR A 51 14.46 11.46 1.23
N VAL A 52 14.99 10.79 0.20
CA VAL A 52 14.63 11.02 -1.22
C VAL A 52 13.60 10.02 -1.73
N ARG A 53 13.35 8.96 -0.95
CA ARG A 53 12.35 7.91 -1.16
C ARG A 53 11.49 7.77 0.08
N MET A 54 10.24 7.36 -0.09
CA MET A 54 9.27 7.30 1.01
C MET A 54 9.82 6.49 2.21
N PRO A 55 9.93 7.10 3.41
CA PRO A 55 10.27 6.37 4.61
C PRO A 55 9.07 5.57 5.11
N MET A 56 9.37 4.47 5.81
CA MET A 56 8.35 3.74 6.56
C MET A 56 7.81 4.62 7.71
N GLY A 57 6.54 4.45 8.05
CA GLY A 57 5.92 5.17 9.17
C GLY A 57 5.48 6.62 8.87
N ALA A 58 5.72 7.14 7.66
CA ALA A 58 5.13 8.41 7.27
C ALA A 58 3.59 8.31 7.22
N MET A 59 2.89 9.27 7.82
CA MET A 59 1.43 9.24 8.03
C MET A 59 0.62 8.93 6.76
N CYS A 60 1.03 9.52 5.63
CA CYS A 60 0.35 9.35 4.34
C CYS A 60 0.92 8.20 3.48
N ALA A 61 1.96 7.50 3.93
CA ALA A 61 2.64 6.47 3.14
C ALA A 61 1.72 5.33 2.72
N PRO A 62 0.89 4.72 3.60
CA PRO A 62 0.02 3.61 3.19
C PRO A 62 -0.98 3.99 2.09
N LYS A 63 -1.56 5.19 2.18
CA LYS A 63 -2.50 5.71 1.17
C LYS A 63 -1.80 5.90 -0.18
N HIS A 64 -0.62 6.50 -0.18
CA HIS A 64 0.14 6.75 -1.41
C HIS A 64 0.63 5.43 -2.03
N PHE A 65 1.08 4.51 -1.18
CA PHE A 65 1.50 3.17 -1.58
C PHE A 65 0.38 2.37 -2.23
N ALA A 66 -0.84 2.43 -1.68
CA ALA A 66 -2.00 1.77 -2.29
C ALA A 66 -2.26 2.26 -3.72
N VAL A 67 -2.13 3.56 -3.99
CA VAL A 67 -2.29 4.13 -5.34
C VAL A 67 -1.23 3.61 -6.30
N VAL A 68 0.04 3.56 -5.87
CA VAL A 68 1.15 3.03 -6.68
C VAL A 68 0.94 1.53 -6.93
N MET A 69 0.60 0.77 -5.90
CA MET A 69 0.42 -0.68 -5.98
C MET A 69 -0.76 -1.06 -6.88
N MET A 70 -1.86 -0.29 -6.89
CA MET A 70 -2.95 -0.51 -7.85
C MET A 70 -2.49 -0.40 -9.31
N LYS A 71 -1.53 0.48 -9.62
CA LYS A 71 -0.95 0.57 -10.97
C LYS A 71 -0.09 -0.65 -11.31
N VAL A 72 0.72 -1.11 -10.35
CA VAL A 72 1.58 -2.29 -10.50
C VAL A 72 0.73 -3.54 -10.71
N LEU A 73 -0.25 -3.78 -9.83
CA LEU A 73 -1.14 -4.94 -9.92
C LEU A 73 -2.08 -4.87 -11.13
N GLY A 74 -2.43 -3.66 -11.58
CA GLY A 74 -3.22 -3.47 -12.80
C GLY A 74 -2.54 -3.95 -14.08
N GLN A 75 -1.22 -4.13 -14.07
CA GLN A 75 -0.44 -4.66 -15.19
C GLN A 75 -0.28 -6.19 -15.19
N LEU A 76 -0.75 -6.87 -14.13
CA LEU A 76 -0.72 -8.33 -14.09
C LEU A 76 -1.63 -8.92 -15.18
N HIS A 77 -1.23 -10.08 -15.72
CA HIS A 77 -2.07 -10.81 -16.67
C HIS A 77 -3.29 -11.39 -15.94
N ASP A 78 -4.39 -11.64 -16.67
CA ASP A 78 -5.63 -12.14 -16.05
C ASP A 78 -5.44 -13.50 -15.36
N ILE A 79 -4.48 -14.32 -15.83
CA ILE A 79 -4.09 -15.57 -15.18
C ILE A 79 -3.41 -15.38 -13.82
N ASP A 80 -2.75 -14.23 -13.63
CA ASP A 80 -2.03 -13.87 -12.40
C ASP A 80 -2.91 -13.02 -11.46
N LYS A 81 -4.04 -12.51 -11.96
CA LYS A 81 -5.07 -11.86 -11.15
C LYS A 81 -5.82 -12.95 -10.40
N THR A 82 -5.46 -13.16 -9.14
CA THR A 82 -6.37 -13.81 -8.21
C THR A 82 -7.69 -13.03 -8.18
N HIS A 83 -8.84 -13.71 -8.13
CA HIS A 83 -10.16 -13.09 -8.13
C HIS A 83 -10.29 -12.15 -6.92
N ILE A 84 -9.93 -10.88 -7.09
CA ILE A 84 -10.30 -9.81 -6.19
C ILE A 84 -11.72 -9.48 -6.60
N GLU A 85 -12.71 -10.12 -5.98
CA GLU A 85 -14.11 -9.83 -6.24
C GLU A 85 -14.33 -8.32 -6.09
N LYS A 86 -14.70 -7.68 -7.20
CA LYS A 86 -15.28 -6.35 -7.16
C LYS A 86 -16.63 -6.53 -6.47
N ASN A 87 -16.77 -6.04 -5.24
CA ASN A 87 -18.09 -5.87 -4.63
C ASN A 87 -18.91 -4.95 -5.54
N ALA A 88 -19.64 -5.52 -6.49
CA ALA A 88 -20.74 -4.87 -7.17
C ALA A 88 -21.93 -4.83 -6.19
N PRO A 89 -22.66 -3.72 -6.09
CA PRO A 89 -23.88 -3.69 -5.30
C PRO A 89 -24.89 -4.64 -5.96
N THR A 90 -25.34 -5.62 -5.18
CA THR A 90 -26.41 -6.54 -5.56
C THR A 90 -27.74 -5.78 -5.50
N ASP A 91 -28.14 -5.18 -6.62
CA ASP A 91 -29.54 -4.84 -6.84
C ASP A 91 -30.28 -6.10 -7.27
N THR A 92 -30.78 -6.84 -6.28
CA THR A 92 -31.94 -7.73 -6.45
C THR A 92 -33.08 -7.09 -5.66
N VAL A 93 -33.91 -6.32 -6.35
CA VAL A 93 -35.27 -6.00 -5.93
C VAL A 93 -36.17 -7.07 -6.56
N GLU A 94 -37.07 -7.60 -5.73
CA GLU A 94 -38.08 -8.63 -6.01
C GLU A 94 -38.82 -8.49 -7.35
#